data_AF-R0LRH3-F1
#
_entry.id   AF-R0LRH3-F1
#
_cell.length_a   1.000
_cell.length_b   1.000
_cell.length_c   1.000
_cell.angle_alpha   90.00
_cell.angle_beta   90.00
_cell.angle_gamma   90.00
#
_symmetry.space_group_name_H-M   'P 1'
#
loop_
_entity.id
_entity.type
_entity.pdbx_description
1 polymer ?
#
loop_
_entity_poly.entity_id
_entity_poly.type
_entity_poly.pdbx_seq_one_letter_code
_entity_poly.pdbx_strand_id
1 'polypeptide(L)'
;GDVLLFPLRNKHAYVPGIFKHAAVYCGDEEIIHFQNTNDHANGGQICKEGLHATLKKRGKCQTYRKKAGVDLDAFQKKVRKVMNSTAQYSLTGNNCIHFALYLLGLSDF
;
A
#
# COMPACT_ATOMS: atom_id res chain seq x y z
N GLY A 1 -8.43 -7.41 1.87
CA GLY A 1 -7.12 -7.89 1.39
C GLY A 1 -6.99 -7.88 -0.12
N ASP A 2 -7.65 -6.96 -0.83
CA ASP A 2 -7.39 -6.76 -2.27
C ASP A 2 -6.27 -5.74 -2.43
N VAL A 3 -5.34 -5.97 -3.36
CA VAL A 3 -4.30 -4.99 -3.69
C VAL A 3 -4.87 -3.96 -4.66
N LEU A 4 -4.66 -2.70 -4.35
CA LEU A 4 -5.04 -1.56 -5.19
C LEU A 4 -3.77 -0.90 -5.72
N LEU A 5 -3.64 -0.79 -7.03
CA LEU A 5 -2.53 -0.12 -7.70
C LEU A 5 -2.97 1.23 -8.24
N PHE A 6 -2.50 2.29 -7.61
CA PHE A 6 -2.74 3.67 -8.03
C PHE A 6 -1.62 4.15 -8.96
N PRO A 7 -1.92 5.00 -9.95
CA PRO A 7 -0.87 5.66 -10.73
C PRO A 7 -0.01 6.54 -9.80
N LEU A 8 1.31 6.57 -10.03
CA LEU A 8 2.14 7.59 -9.40
C LEU A 8 1.77 8.96 -9.97
N ARG A 9 1.43 9.91 -9.11
CA ARG A 9 1.07 11.26 -9.53
C ARG A 9 2.36 12.05 -9.79
N ASN A 10 2.90 11.98 -11.00
CA ASN A 10 4.00 12.85 -11.41
C ASN A 10 3.43 14.15 -11.99
N LYS A 11 3.93 15.32 -11.55
CA LYS A 11 3.56 16.63 -12.12
C LYS A 11 4.08 16.81 -13.56
N HIS A 12 5.02 15.96 -14.00
CA HIS A 12 5.55 15.97 -15.36
C HIS A 12 5.54 14.55 -15.92
N ALA A 13 4.79 14.37 -17.02
CA ALA A 13 4.71 13.18 -17.85
C ALA A 13 4.15 11.90 -17.20
N TYR A 14 3.00 11.47 -17.71
CA TYR A 14 2.60 10.07 -17.75
C TYR A 14 3.72 9.33 -18.50
N VAL A 15 4.55 8.57 -17.80
CA VAL A 15 5.43 7.60 -18.46
C VAL A 15 4.75 6.24 -18.35
N PRO A 16 4.23 5.67 -19.46
CA PRO A 16 3.62 4.35 -19.44
C PRO A 16 4.63 3.33 -18.89
N GLY A 17 4.32 2.70 -17.76
CA GLY A 17 5.13 1.63 -17.18
C GLY A 17 6.01 2.00 -15.98
N ILE A 18 6.05 3.25 -15.52
CA ILE A 18 6.99 3.68 -14.47
C ILE A 18 6.30 3.82 -13.11
N PHE A 19 6.35 2.74 -12.33
CA PHE A 19 5.95 2.59 -10.92
C PHE A 19 4.47 2.90 -10.56
N LYS A 20 3.84 1.99 -9.84
CA LYS A 20 2.50 2.17 -9.24
C LYS A 20 2.60 2.17 -7.73
N HIS A 21 1.76 2.96 -7.07
CA HIS A 21 1.65 2.96 -5.62
C HIS A 21 0.69 1.85 -5.20
N ALA A 22 1.19 0.90 -4.40
CA ALA A 22 0.38 -0.21 -3.92
C ALA A 22 -0.25 0.11 -2.56
N ALA A 23 -1.52 -0.25 -2.42
CA ALA A 23 -2.25 -0.25 -1.17
C ALA A 23 -3.02 -1.57 -1.03
N VAL A 24 -3.54 -1.85 0.17
CA VAL A 24 -4.41 -3.00 0.41
C VAL A 24 -5.73 -2.51 0.98
N TYR A 25 -6.84 -2.90 0.36
CA TYR A 25 -8.18 -2.66 0.90
C TYR A 25 -8.38 -3.47 2.18
N CYS A 26 -8.74 -2.80 3.28
CA CYS A 26 -8.80 -3.41 4.61
C CYS A 26 -10.18 -3.48 5.25
N GLY A 27 -11.24 -3.17 4.48
CA GLY A 27 -12.63 -3.13 4.97
C GLY A 27 -13.07 -1.70 5.26
N ASP A 28 -14.36 -1.51 5.53
CA ASP A 28 -14.96 -0.23 5.99
C ASP A 28 -14.62 0.98 5.12
N GLU A 29 -14.53 0.76 3.80
CA GLU A 29 -14.10 1.77 2.83
C GLU A 29 -12.69 2.34 3.09
N GLU A 30 -11.82 1.59 3.78
CA GLU A 30 -10.46 2.01 4.10
C GLU A 30 -9.41 1.17 3.37
N ILE A 31 -8.27 1.82 3.10
CA ILE A 31 -7.07 1.21 2.58
C ILE A 31 -5.92 1.40 3.55
N ILE A 32 -4.99 0.46 3.57
CA ILE A 32 -3.71 0.58 4.27
C ILE A 32 -2.57 0.53 3.25
N HIS A 33 -1.57 1.39 3.41
CA HIS A 33 -0.43 1.46 2.49
C HIS A 33 0.82 1.98 3.19
N PHE A 34 1.97 1.76 2.56
CA PHE A 34 3.26 2.22 3.05
C PHE A 34 3.84 3.25 2.07
N GLN A 35 4.23 4.41 2.57
CA GLN A 35 4.75 5.51 1.74
C GLN A 35 6.01 6.10 2.35
N ASN A 36 6.84 6.68 1.49
CA ASN A 36 8.00 7.45 1.90
C ASN A 36 7.53 8.76 2.57
N THR A 37 8.08 9.08 3.74
CA THR A 37 8.00 10.43 4.31
C THR A 37 9.17 11.20 3.72
N ASN A 38 8.90 12.27 2.97
CA ASN A 38 9.92 13.07 2.25
C ASN A 38 10.95 13.75 3.17
N ASP A 39 11.08 13.31 4.40
CA ASP A 39 12.13 13.66 5.33
C ASP A 39 13.42 12.99 4.84
N HIS A 40 14.51 13.73 4.80
CA HIS A 40 15.81 13.32 4.23
C HIS A 40 16.45 12.03 4.82
N ALA A 41 15.75 11.33 5.72
CA ALA A 41 16.17 10.12 6.42
C ALA A 41 15.58 8.81 5.85
N ASN A 42 14.98 8.81 4.65
CA ASN A 42 14.27 7.64 4.09
C ASN A 42 13.19 7.09 5.04
N GLY A 43 12.48 7.99 5.72
CA GLY A 43 11.41 7.62 6.64
C GLY A 43 10.29 6.92 5.89
N GLY A 44 9.75 5.87 6.46
CA GLY A 44 8.57 5.18 5.94
C GLY A 44 7.41 5.33 6.90
N GLN A 45 6.23 5.59 6.35
CA GLN A 45 5.01 5.72 7.11
C GLN A 45 3.96 4.74 6.61
N ILE A 46 3.41 3.98 7.54
CA ILE A 46 2.23 3.15 7.31
C ILE A 46 1.02 4.03 7.56
N CYS A 47 0.18 4.18 6.55
CA CYS A 47 -1.01 5.02 6.57
C CYS A 47 -2.25 4.16 6.35
N LYS A 48 -3.32 4.48 7.10
CA LYS A 48 -4.67 3.99 6.83
C LYS A 48 -5.54 5.19 6.44
N GLU A 49 -6.18 5.13 5.28
CA GLU A 49 -6.93 6.24 4.69
C GLU A 49 -8.24 5.74 4.09
N GLY A 50 -9.23 6.63 3.96
CA GLY A 50 -10.49 6.34 3.26
C GLY A 50 -10.29 6.18 1.75
N LEU A 51 -10.75 5.07 1.20
CA LEU A 51 -10.65 4.68 -0.22
C LEU A 51 -11.16 5.78 -1.15
N HIS A 52 -12.34 6.35 -0.85
CA HIS A 52 -12.93 7.38 -1.70
C HIS A 52 -12.09 8.67 -1.75
N ALA A 53 -11.53 9.08 -0.61
CA ALA A 53 -10.62 10.22 -0.55
C ALA A 53 -9.33 9.94 -1.33
N THR A 54 -8.78 8.73 -1.22
CA THR A 54 -7.59 8.31 -1.97
C THR A 54 -7.85 8.28 -3.49
N LEU A 55 -9.00 7.76 -3.93
CA LEU A 55 -9.39 7.75 -5.35
C LEU A 55 -9.51 9.17 -5.91
N LYS A 56 -10.07 10.12 -5.16
CA LYS A 56 -10.10 11.55 -5.55
C LYS A 56 -8.69 12.14 -5.69
N LYS A 57 -7.77 11.79 -4.77
CA LYS A 57 -6.41 12.33 -4.71
C LYS A 57 -5.47 11.72 -5.78
N ARG A 58 -5.58 10.41 -6.03
CA ARG A 58 -4.64 9.64 -6.86
C ARG A 58 -5.23 9.19 -8.20
N GLY A 59 -6.55 9.28 -8.39
CA GLY A 59 -7.24 8.79 -9.58
C GLY A 59 -7.67 7.32 -9.46
N LYS A 60 -8.23 6.79 -10.54
CA LYS A 60 -8.70 5.40 -10.62
C LYS A 60 -7.54 4.43 -10.40
N CYS A 61 -7.81 3.33 -9.71
CA CYS A 61 -6.84 2.27 -9.43
C CYS A 61 -7.20 0.98 -10.16
N GLN A 62 -6.24 0.07 -10.24
CA GLN A 62 -6.47 -1.32 -10.63
C GLN A 62 -6.55 -2.19 -9.38
N THR A 63 -7.44 -3.18 -9.39
CA THR A 63 -7.66 -4.08 -8.25
C THR A 63 -7.17 -5.49 -8.57
N TYR A 64 -6.37 -6.06 -7.67
CA TYR A 64 -5.85 -7.43 -7.76
C TYR A 64 -6.23 -8.22 -6.52
N ARG A 65 -6.87 -9.37 -6.74
CA ARG A 65 -7.30 -10.28 -5.68
C ARG A 65 -6.44 -11.54 -5.68
N LYS A 66 -5.97 -11.94 -4.50
CA LYS A 66 -5.30 -13.23 -4.30
C LYS A 66 -6.29 -14.37 -4.59
N LYS A 67 -6.00 -15.20 -5.61
CA LYS A 67 -6.92 -16.27 -6.06
C LYS A 67 -7.25 -17.30 -4.97
N ALA A 68 -6.28 -17.63 -4.13
CA ALA A 68 -6.47 -18.55 -3.00
C ALA A 68 -7.29 -17.94 -1.84
N GLY A 69 -7.79 -16.71 -1.98
CA GLY A 69 -8.42 -15.98 -0.90
C GLY A 69 -7.41 -15.44 0.12
N VAL A 70 -7.95 -14.79 1.14
CA VAL A 70 -7.22 -14.22 2.26
C VAL A 70 -7.93 -14.64 3.54
N ASP A 71 -7.19 -15.18 4.50
CA ASP A 71 -7.68 -15.36 5.87
C ASP A 71 -7.93 -13.96 6.47
N LEU A 72 -9.20 -13.61 6.65
CA LEU A 72 -9.62 -12.29 7.09
C LEU A 72 -9.18 -11.99 8.53
N ASP A 73 -9.25 -12.97 9.42
CA ASP A 73 -8.89 -12.77 10.82
C ASP A 73 -7.38 -12.57 10.98
N ALA A 74 -6.58 -13.40 10.31
CA ALA A 74 -5.14 -13.24 10.28
C ALA A 74 -4.74 -11.91 9.64
N PHE A 75 -5.40 -11.53 8.54
CA PHE A 75 -5.18 -10.25 7.87
C PHE A 75 -5.50 -9.07 8.79
N GLN A 76 -6.67 -9.04 9.45
CA GLN A 76 -7.04 -7.94 10.34
C GLN A 76 -6.13 -7.85 11.57
N LYS A 77 -5.71 -8.98 12.13
CA LYS A 77 -4.68 -9.00 13.21
C LYS A 77 -3.37 -8.36 12.72
N LYS A 78 -2.93 -8.69 11.51
CA LYS A 78 -1.72 -8.12 10.91
C LYS A 78 -1.86 -6.62 10.64
N VAL A 79 -2.99 -6.16 10.09
CA VAL A 79 -3.31 -4.74 9.89
C VAL A 79 -3.18 -3.96 11.20
N ARG A 80 -3.77 -4.45 12.29
CA ARG A 80 -3.65 -3.81 13.62
C ARG A 80 -2.22 -3.77 14.14
N LYS A 81 -1.45 -4.84 13.93
CA LYS A 81 -0.04 -4.92 14.35
C LYS A 81 0.82 -3.86 13.63
N VAL A 82 0.70 -3.77 12.31
CA VAL A 82 1.57 -2.90 11.51
C VAL A 82 1.28 -1.40 11.69
N MET A 83 0.05 -1.03 12.06
CA MET A 83 -0.30 0.38 12.32
C MET A 83 0.50 0.98 13.49
N ASN A 84 1.02 0.16 14.39
CA ASN A 84 1.84 0.58 15.52
C ASN A 84 3.35 0.41 15.27
N SER A 85 3.74 0.12 14.02
CA SER A 85 5.13 -0.16 13.64
C SER A 85 5.77 1.02 12.91
N THR A 86 7.09 1.13 13.01
CA THR A 86 7.91 2.01 12.18
C THR A 86 8.69 1.17 11.17
N ALA A 87 8.91 1.70 9.97
CA ALA A 87 9.71 1.04 8.95
C ALA A 87 10.44 2.08 8.09
N GLN A 88 11.66 1.77 7.66
CA GLN A 88 12.37 2.61 6.69
C GLN A 88 11.90 2.30 5.28
N TYR A 89 11.79 3.35 4.46
CA TYR A 89 11.39 3.21 3.07
C TYR A 89 12.64 3.04 2.18
N SER A 90 12.61 2.06 1.27
CA SER A 90 13.66 1.83 0.28
C SER A 90 13.02 1.55 -1.08
N LEU A 91 13.47 2.25 -2.13
CA LEU A 91 12.95 2.04 -3.49
C LEU A 91 13.20 0.62 -4.00
N THR A 92 14.32 0.01 -3.62
CA THR A 92 14.73 -1.34 -4.05
C THR A 92 14.40 -2.43 -3.03
N GLY A 93 14.04 -2.06 -1.80
CA GLY A 93 13.65 -2.96 -0.71
C GLY A 93 12.27 -2.63 -0.16
N ASN A 94 12.17 -2.38 1.14
CA ASN A 94 10.92 -2.07 1.85
C ASN A 94 10.18 -0.87 1.23
N ASN A 95 9.19 -1.14 0.39
CA ASN A 95 8.37 -0.14 -0.28
C ASN A 95 6.88 -0.55 -0.28
N CYS A 96 6.04 0.25 -0.92
CA CYS A 96 4.59 0.03 -0.96
C CYS A 96 4.17 -1.38 -1.43
N ILE A 97 4.84 -1.96 -2.43
CA ILE A 97 4.47 -3.28 -2.96
C ILE A 97 4.93 -4.41 -2.03
N HIS A 98 6.13 -4.32 -1.46
CA HIS A 98 6.61 -5.29 -0.46
C HIS A 98 5.69 -5.32 0.76
N PHE A 99 5.29 -4.14 1.24
CA PHE A 99 4.33 -4.03 2.34
C PHE A 99 2.98 -4.68 2.01
N ALA A 100 2.45 -4.43 0.80
CA ALA A 100 1.19 -5.03 0.37
C ALA A 100 1.28 -6.57 0.31
N LEU A 101 2.38 -7.12 -0.21
CA LEU A 101 2.61 -8.56 -0.28
C LEU A 101 2.78 -9.17 1.12
N TYR A 102 3.47 -8.49 2.03
CA TYR A 102 3.61 -8.90 3.42
C TYR A 102 2.27 -9.00 4.15
N LEU A 103 1.39 -8.01 3.95
CA LEU A 103 0.03 -8.04 4.48
C LEU A 103 -0.75 -9.28 4.04
N LEU A 104 -0.51 -9.75 2.81
CA LEU A 104 -1.14 -10.94 2.24
C LEU A 104 -0.40 -12.26 2.52
N GLY A 105 0.66 -12.21 3.32
CA GLY A 105 1.47 -13.37 3.69
C GLY A 105 2.25 -13.94 2.50
N LEU A 106 2.69 -13.09 1.59
CA LEU A 106 3.43 -13.47 0.38
C LEU A 106 4.91 -13.05 0.42
N SER A 107 5.31 -12.26 1.42
CA SER A 107 6.68 -11.81 1.64
C SER A 107 6.90 -11.44 3.11
N ASP A 108 8.15 -11.17 3.47
CA ASP A 108 8.53 -10.52 4.72
C ASP A 108 8.59 -8.98 4.56
N PHE A 109 8.54 -8.25 5.68
CA PHE A 109 8.57 -6.78 5.72
C PHE A 109 9.12 -6.28 7.07
#